data_AF-A0A391NM21-F1
#
_entry.id   AF-A0A391NM21-F1
#
_cell.length_a   1.000
_cell.length_b   1.000
_cell.length_c   1.000
_cell.angle_alpha   90.00
_cell.angle_beta   90.00
_cell.angle_gamma   90.00
#
_symmetry.space_group_name_H-M   'P 1'
#
loop_
_entity.id
_entity.type
_entity.pdbx_description
1 polymer ?
#
loop_
_entity_poly.entity_id
_entity_poly.type
_entity_poly.pdbx_seq_one_letter_code
_entity_poly.pdbx_strand_id
1 'polypeptide(L)'
;MGTRGLQGYRVGGEDKVSYHHYDCYPSGLGKAVLKYVRGCGSIEALREQAQAIEVVDDESAVSEAHMVAAETLHAALRASEPEDRPLKYYPEVSLPSAEDRADCTYADLLDCNVSLKALSSLGFLVDSTHFLSNCLFNEWTYIINVWTMRCWRCTTESMTDPTPGAATHPWSVRR
;
A
#
# COMPACT_ATOMS: atom_id res chain seq x y z
N MET A 1 8.13 4.82 19.21
CA MET A 1 8.72 4.93 17.85
C MET A 1 7.98 3.94 16.99
N GLY A 2 7.21 4.41 16.00
CA GLY A 2 6.56 3.52 15.04
C GLY A 2 7.59 2.95 14.06
N THR A 3 7.33 1.75 13.56
CA THR A 3 8.12 1.17 12.46
C THR A 3 7.55 1.61 11.14
N ARG A 4 8.45 2.00 10.23
CA ARG A 4 8.12 2.43 8.88
C ARG A 4 8.44 1.33 7.88
N GLY A 5 7.79 1.41 6.74
CA GLY A 5 7.81 0.33 5.78
C GLY A 5 7.14 0.67 4.47
N LEU A 6 7.00 -0.36 3.66
CA LEU A 6 6.35 -0.31 2.36
C LEU A 6 5.35 -1.45 2.24
N GLN A 7 4.32 -1.24 1.44
CA GLN A 7 3.40 -2.29 1.03
C GLN A 7 3.05 -2.12 -0.45
N GLY A 8 2.75 -3.22 -1.13
CA GLY A 8 2.34 -3.15 -2.52
C GLY A 8 2.47 -4.47 -3.27
N TYR A 9 2.72 -4.36 -4.58
CA TYR A 9 2.69 -5.47 -5.52
C TYR A 9 3.97 -5.56 -6.34
N ARG A 10 4.31 -6.77 -6.78
CA ARG A 10 5.25 -7.00 -7.86
C ARG A 10 4.53 -7.54 -9.07
N VAL A 11 4.55 -6.80 -10.17
CA VAL A 11 3.85 -7.11 -11.43
C VAL A 11 4.88 -7.07 -12.56
N GLY A 12 5.09 -8.19 -13.26
CA GLY A 12 6.02 -8.22 -14.40
C GLY A 12 7.50 -8.03 -14.03
N GLY A 13 7.85 -8.10 -12.74
CA GLY A 13 9.21 -7.83 -12.25
C GLY A 13 9.37 -6.43 -11.65
N GLU A 14 8.40 -5.55 -11.85
CA GLU A 14 8.40 -4.18 -11.32
C GLU A 14 7.65 -4.09 -10.00
N ASP A 15 8.19 -3.30 -9.07
CA ASP A 15 7.59 -3.05 -7.76
C ASP A 15 6.70 -1.81 -7.81
N LYS A 16 5.43 -2.00 -7.48
CA LYS A 16 4.46 -0.92 -7.23
C LYS A 16 4.25 -0.85 -5.72
N VAL A 17 4.93 0.05 -5.03
CA VAL A 17 4.94 0.12 -3.56
C VAL A 17 4.67 1.53 -3.06
N SER A 18 3.92 1.62 -1.98
CA SER A 18 3.61 2.87 -1.29
C SER A 18 4.03 2.80 0.18
N TYR A 19 4.44 3.95 0.70
CA TYR A 19 4.95 4.15 2.05
C TYR A 19 3.89 3.89 3.13
N HIS A 20 4.32 3.30 4.24
CA HIS A 20 3.52 3.10 5.44
C HIS A 20 4.30 3.54 6.68
N HIS A 21 3.72 4.42 7.51
CA HIS A 21 4.44 5.12 8.59
C HIS A 21 4.46 4.38 9.92
N TYR A 22 3.44 3.57 10.22
CA TYR A 22 3.22 3.04 11.56
C TYR A 22 3.00 1.52 11.61
N ASP A 23 3.47 0.89 12.69
CA ASP A 23 3.28 -0.55 12.99
C ASP A 23 3.52 -1.49 11.80
N CYS A 24 4.60 -1.23 11.05
CA CYS A 24 5.01 -2.06 9.93
C CYS A 24 5.53 -3.45 10.34
N TYR A 25 5.47 -3.84 11.61
CA TYR A 25 5.84 -5.19 12.06
C TYR A 25 4.93 -6.28 11.46
N PRO A 26 5.38 -7.56 11.45
CA PRO A 26 4.54 -8.68 11.02
C PRO A 26 3.24 -8.81 11.78
N SER A 27 3.22 -8.43 13.07
CA SER A 27 2.03 -8.42 13.91
C SER A 27 1.01 -7.35 13.53
N GLY A 28 1.46 -6.25 12.93
CA GLY A 28 0.65 -5.12 12.48
C GLY A 28 0.40 -5.19 10.97
N LEU A 29 1.11 -4.37 10.19
CA LEU A 29 0.97 -4.26 8.74
C LEU A 29 1.04 -5.62 8.03
N GLY A 30 1.98 -6.50 8.41
CA GLY A 30 2.08 -7.83 7.80
C GLY A 30 0.81 -8.66 7.94
N LYS A 31 0.15 -8.60 9.10
CA LYS A 31 -1.14 -9.26 9.34
C LYS A 31 -2.27 -8.59 8.54
N ALA A 32 -2.24 -7.26 8.39
CA ALA A 32 -3.21 -6.52 7.58
C ALA A 32 -3.12 -6.92 6.10
N VAL A 33 -1.91 -6.94 5.54
CA VAL A 33 -1.63 -7.40 4.16
C VAL A 33 -2.10 -8.84 3.96
N LEU A 34 -1.76 -9.76 4.88
CA LEU A 34 -2.19 -11.15 4.78
C LEU A 34 -3.71 -11.31 4.84
N LYS A 35 -4.39 -10.56 5.72
CA LYS A 35 -5.85 -10.54 5.82
C LYS A 35 -6.49 -10.05 4.52
N TYR A 36 -5.94 -9.00 3.93
CA TYR A 36 -6.40 -8.48 2.65
C TYR A 36 -6.25 -9.51 1.53
N VAL A 37 -5.05 -10.10 1.35
CA VAL A 37 -4.80 -11.11 0.31
C VAL A 37 -5.75 -12.33 0.44
N ARG A 38 -5.99 -12.78 1.67
CA ARG A 38 -6.94 -13.89 1.94
C ARG A 38 -8.39 -13.52 1.64
N GLY A 39 -8.73 -12.23 1.61
CA GLY A 39 -10.07 -11.72 1.35
C GLY A 39 -10.39 -11.46 -0.13
N CYS A 40 -9.40 -11.46 -1.04
CA CYS A 40 -9.59 -11.11 -2.46
C CYS A 40 -10.36 -12.15 -3.29
N GLY A 41 -10.76 -13.28 -2.72
CA GLY A 41 -11.58 -14.31 -3.39
C GLY A 41 -10.81 -15.19 -4.38
N SER A 42 -10.01 -14.60 -5.28
CA SER A 42 -9.15 -15.33 -6.22
C SER A 42 -7.81 -14.63 -6.49
N ILE A 43 -6.85 -15.41 -7.00
CA ILE A 43 -5.52 -14.89 -7.38
C ILE A 43 -5.64 -14.04 -8.65
N GLU A 44 -6.53 -14.44 -9.55
CA GLU A 44 -6.81 -13.77 -10.81
C GLU A 44 -7.33 -12.35 -10.57
N ALA A 45 -8.30 -12.20 -9.66
CA ALA A 45 -8.83 -10.87 -9.30
C ALA A 45 -7.74 -9.98 -8.66
N LEU A 46 -6.90 -10.56 -7.79
CA LEU A 46 -5.78 -9.83 -7.19
C LEU A 46 -4.76 -9.39 -8.25
N ARG A 47 -4.50 -10.23 -9.25
CA ARG A 47 -3.58 -9.93 -10.36
C ARG A 47 -4.15 -8.83 -11.26
N GLU A 48 -5.41 -8.94 -11.66
CA GLU A 48 -6.10 -7.93 -12.48
C GLU A 48 -6.07 -6.58 -11.77
N GLN A 49 -6.39 -6.56 -10.47
CA GLN A 49 -6.31 -5.36 -9.65
C GLN A 49 -4.89 -4.79 -9.61
N ALA A 50 -3.87 -5.60 -9.31
CA ALA A 50 -2.48 -5.14 -9.23
C ALA A 50 -1.94 -4.62 -10.59
N GLN A 51 -2.37 -5.22 -11.69
CA GLN A 51 -2.01 -4.77 -13.04
C GLN A 51 -2.64 -3.41 -13.35
N ALA A 52 -3.91 -3.22 -13.01
CA ALA A 52 -4.66 -2.00 -13.28
C ALA A 52 -4.21 -0.79 -12.45
N ILE A 53 -3.55 -1.01 -11.31
CA ILE A 53 -3.06 0.08 -10.45
C ILE A 53 -2.06 0.96 -11.20
N GLU A 54 -2.34 2.26 -11.24
CA GLU A 54 -1.42 3.30 -11.72
C GLU A 54 -0.39 3.63 -10.63
N VAL A 55 0.86 3.85 -11.01
CA VAL A 55 1.89 4.36 -10.09
C VAL A 55 2.06 5.83 -10.39
N VAL A 56 1.91 6.67 -9.37
CA VAL A 56 1.92 8.13 -9.48
C VAL A 56 3.01 8.72 -8.59
N ASP A 57 3.49 9.90 -8.95
CA ASP A 57 4.43 10.69 -8.16
C ASP A 57 3.67 11.50 -7.09
N ASP A 58 4.23 11.65 -5.90
CA ASP A 58 3.54 12.26 -4.75
C ASP A 58 3.29 13.76 -4.94
N GLU A 59 4.21 14.46 -5.61
CA GLU A 59 4.13 15.90 -5.91
C GLU A 59 3.26 16.23 -7.13
N SER A 60 2.75 15.20 -7.83
CA SER A 60 1.89 15.41 -9.00
C SER A 60 0.47 15.80 -8.59
N ALA A 61 -0.15 16.67 -9.41
CA ALA A 61 -1.56 17.02 -9.26
C ALA A 61 -2.46 15.79 -9.39
N VAL A 62 -3.48 15.70 -8.53
CA VAL A 62 -4.40 14.56 -8.55
C VAL A 62 -5.32 14.64 -9.78
N SER A 63 -5.47 13.53 -10.49
CA SER A 63 -6.39 13.44 -11.62
C SER A 63 -7.85 13.48 -11.15
N GLU A 64 -8.76 13.97 -12.01
CA GLU A 64 -10.20 13.98 -11.69
C GLU A 64 -10.74 12.58 -11.34
N ALA A 65 -10.29 11.55 -12.08
CA ALA A 65 -10.67 10.17 -11.83
C ALA A 65 -10.22 9.69 -10.44
N HIS A 66 -9.00 10.03 -10.02
CA HIS A 66 -8.48 9.66 -8.71
C HIS A 66 -9.13 10.44 -7.57
N MET A 67 -9.49 11.71 -7.78
CA MET A 67 -10.30 12.47 -6.83
C MET A 67 -11.67 11.83 -6.60
N VAL A 68 -12.36 11.43 -7.67
CA VAL A 68 -13.66 10.73 -7.56
C VAL A 68 -13.51 9.39 -6.83
N ALA A 69 -12.44 8.63 -7.09
CA ALA A 69 -12.15 7.38 -6.40
C ALA A 69 -11.91 7.62 -4.89
N ALA A 70 -11.15 8.65 -4.55
CA ALA A 70 -10.86 9.05 -3.17
C ALA A 70 -12.11 9.49 -2.42
N GLU A 71 -12.99 10.29 -3.03
CA GLU A 71 -14.29 10.69 -2.47
C GLU A 71 -15.19 9.49 -2.22
N THR A 72 -15.27 8.58 -3.20
CA THR A 72 -16.08 7.36 -3.11
C THR A 72 -15.61 6.49 -1.95
N LEU A 73 -14.30 6.30 -1.82
CA LEU A 73 -13.72 5.53 -0.73
C LEU A 73 -13.94 6.22 0.63
N HIS A 74 -13.70 7.53 0.72
CA HIS A 74 -13.92 8.29 1.95
C HIS A 74 -15.38 8.20 2.44
N ALA A 75 -16.34 8.30 1.53
CA ALA A 75 -17.77 8.13 1.84
C ALA A 75 -18.09 6.70 2.32
N ALA A 76 -17.56 5.68 1.64
CA ALA A 76 -17.76 4.29 2.03
C ALA A 76 -17.17 3.97 3.41
N LEU A 77 -15.98 4.51 3.72
CA LEU A 77 -15.34 4.35 5.02
C LEU A 77 -16.21 4.97 6.12
N ARG A 78 -16.64 6.23 5.94
CA ARG A 78 -17.55 6.91 6.89
C ARG A 78 -18.86 6.17 7.12
N ALA A 79 -19.46 5.61 6.07
CA ALA A 79 -20.70 4.85 6.18
C ALA A 79 -20.52 3.52 6.95
N SER A 80 -19.30 2.99 7.01
CA SER A 80 -18.98 1.72 7.67
C SER A 80 -18.54 1.87 9.14
N GLU A 81 -18.32 3.10 9.61
CA GLU A 81 -17.91 3.35 10.99
C GLU A 81 -19.13 3.34 11.94
N PRO A 82 -19.10 2.56 13.03
CA PRO A 82 -20.12 2.67 14.07
C PRO A 82 -19.97 4.01 14.81
N GLU A 83 -21.09 4.69 15.08
CA GLU A 83 -21.17 6.06 15.64
C GLU A 83 -20.40 6.29 16.95
N ASP A 84 -19.99 5.22 17.65
CA ASP A 84 -19.44 5.27 19.01
C ASP A 84 -17.96 4.88 19.12
N ARG A 85 -17.24 4.82 17.99
CA ARG A 85 -15.79 4.55 18.01
C ARG A 85 -15.01 5.87 17.93
N PRO A 86 -14.13 6.17 18.89
CA PRO A 86 -13.21 7.28 18.72
C PRO A 86 -12.32 6.98 17.50
N LEU A 87 -12.33 7.89 16.52
CA LEU A 87 -11.36 8.03 15.42
C LEU A 87 -9.95 8.03 16.02
N LYS A 88 -9.41 6.86 16.35
CA LYS A 88 -8.12 6.79 17.02
C LYS A 88 -6.95 6.71 16.03
N TYR A 89 -7.24 6.67 14.73
CA TYR A 89 -6.24 6.71 13.68
C TYR A 89 -6.76 7.56 12.53
N TYR A 90 -5.88 8.35 11.94
CA TYR A 90 -6.13 9.28 10.84
C TYR A 90 -6.93 8.62 9.70
N PRO A 91 -7.76 9.40 8.98
CA PRO A 91 -8.53 8.86 7.86
C PRO A 91 -7.58 8.31 6.79
N GLU A 92 -7.94 7.18 6.16
CA GLU A 92 -7.14 6.62 5.05
C GLU A 92 -7.00 7.61 3.87
N VAL A 93 -7.95 8.53 3.73
CA VAL A 93 -7.98 9.56 2.68
C VAL A 93 -8.31 10.91 3.30
N SER A 94 -7.46 11.90 3.01
CA SER A 94 -7.61 13.30 3.42
C SER A 94 -8.13 14.11 2.24
N LEU A 95 -9.45 14.31 2.18
CA LEU A 95 -10.03 15.09 1.08
C LEU A 95 -9.77 16.59 1.28
N PRO A 96 -9.26 17.30 0.26
CA PRO A 96 -9.15 18.75 0.30
C PRO A 96 -10.53 19.41 0.30
N SER A 97 -10.57 20.69 0.71
CA SER A 97 -11.76 21.53 0.51
C SER A 97 -12.04 21.69 -1.00
N ALA A 98 -13.25 22.10 -1.37
CA ALA A 98 -13.58 22.33 -2.78
C ALA A 98 -12.70 23.42 -3.42
N GLU A 99 -12.23 24.39 -2.63
CA GLU A 99 -11.40 25.51 -3.07
C GLU A 99 -9.95 25.07 -3.32
N ASP A 100 -9.45 24.09 -2.56
CA ASP A 100 -8.06 23.64 -2.62
C ASP A 100 -7.81 22.48 -3.60
N ARG A 101 -8.86 21.98 -4.28
CA ARG A 101 -8.75 20.80 -5.18
C ARG A 101 -7.78 20.99 -6.33
N ALA A 102 -7.69 22.21 -6.86
CA ALA A 102 -6.84 22.50 -8.01
C ALA A 102 -5.34 22.38 -7.67
N ASP A 103 -4.99 22.57 -6.40
CA ASP A 103 -3.61 22.57 -5.90
C ASP A 103 -3.29 21.29 -5.10
N CYS A 104 -4.24 20.36 -4.98
CA CYS A 104 -4.09 19.12 -4.24
C CYS A 104 -3.14 18.16 -4.97
N THR A 105 -2.13 17.68 -4.27
CA THR A 105 -1.21 16.64 -4.73
C THR A 105 -1.60 15.25 -4.20
N TYR A 106 -0.96 14.19 -4.69
CA TYR A 106 -1.17 12.86 -4.11
C TYR A 106 -0.63 12.74 -2.68
N ALA A 107 0.41 13.51 -2.33
CA ALA A 107 0.92 13.60 -0.96
C ALA A 107 -0.13 14.15 0.02
N ASP A 108 -0.91 15.14 -0.41
CA ASP A 108 -1.96 15.74 0.42
C ASP A 108 -3.17 14.80 0.60
N LEU A 109 -3.44 13.99 -0.42
CA LEU A 109 -4.63 13.14 -0.49
C LEU A 109 -4.55 11.91 0.41
N LEU A 110 -3.35 11.33 0.57
CA LEU A 110 -3.16 10.06 1.26
C LEU A 110 -2.55 10.26 2.65
N ASP A 111 -3.13 9.60 3.66
CA ASP A 111 -2.44 9.45 4.94
C ASP A 111 -1.27 8.47 4.79
N CYS A 112 -0.18 8.70 5.52
CA CYS A 112 0.96 7.78 5.46
C CYS A 112 0.66 6.37 6.05
N ASN A 113 -0.57 6.04 6.46
CA ASN A 113 -0.99 4.74 6.98
C ASN A 113 -2.18 4.14 6.23
N VAL A 114 -2.41 4.53 4.97
CA VAL A 114 -3.47 3.94 4.13
C VAL A 114 -3.27 2.43 4.04
N SER A 115 -4.33 1.62 4.22
CA SER A 115 -4.22 0.17 4.06
C SER A 115 -4.05 -0.24 2.60
N LEU A 116 -3.36 -1.37 2.33
CA LEU A 116 -3.25 -1.89 0.96
C LEU A 116 -4.63 -2.12 0.31
N LYS A 117 -5.66 -2.48 1.10
CA LYS A 117 -7.02 -2.65 0.59
C LYS A 117 -7.56 -1.33 0.02
N ALA A 118 -7.37 -0.24 0.76
CA ALA A 118 -7.80 1.09 0.37
C ALA A 118 -7.03 1.59 -0.86
N LEU A 119 -5.70 1.47 -0.85
CA LEU A 119 -4.85 1.80 -1.99
C LEU A 119 -5.29 1.08 -3.27
N SER A 120 -5.55 -0.22 -3.17
CA SER A 120 -6.01 -1.00 -4.32
C SER A 120 -7.43 -0.67 -4.78
N SER A 121 -8.24 -0.04 -3.91
CA SER A 121 -9.58 0.46 -4.27
C SER A 121 -9.53 1.85 -4.92
N LEU A 122 -8.48 2.64 -4.63
CA LEU A 122 -8.25 3.95 -5.25
C LEU A 122 -7.80 3.83 -6.71
N GLY A 123 -7.20 2.70 -7.08
CA GLY A 123 -6.69 2.46 -8.44
C GLY A 123 -5.31 3.09 -8.70
N PHE A 124 -4.70 3.71 -7.70
CA PHE A 124 -3.34 4.24 -7.80
C PHE A 124 -2.50 3.95 -6.54
N LEU A 125 -1.18 3.99 -6.68
CA LEU A 125 -0.18 3.95 -5.61
C LEU A 125 0.80 5.09 -5.81
N VAL A 126 1.07 5.84 -4.75
CA VAL A 126 2.20 6.78 -4.72
C VAL A 126 3.50 6.00 -4.75
N ASP A 127 4.39 6.34 -5.69
CA ASP A 127 5.69 5.70 -5.87
C ASP A 127 6.60 5.98 -4.67
N SER A 128 6.79 4.95 -3.84
CA SER A 128 7.73 4.99 -2.72
C SER A 128 8.90 4.03 -2.92
N THR A 129 9.21 3.64 -4.17
CA THR A 129 10.31 2.72 -4.48
C THR A 129 11.66 3.27 -4.01
N HIS A 130 11.86 4.58 -4.03
CA HIS A 130 13.08 5.22 -3.51
C HIS A 130 13.35 4.83 -2.03
N PHE A 131 12.30 4.63 -1.23
CA PHE A 131 12.39 4.25 0.19
C PHE A 131 12.84 2.80 0.39
N LEU A 132 12.81 1.94 -0.65
CA LEU A 132 13.38 0.58 -0.57
C LEU A 132 14.85 0.59 -0.17
N SER A 133 15.58 1.64 -0.59
CA SER A 133 16.99 1.82 -0.28
C SER A 133 17.27 2.46 1.09
N ASN A 134 16.24 2.94 1.78
CA ASN A 134 16.39 3.65 3.04
C ASN A 134 16.52 2.67 4.21
N CYS A 135 17.67 2.02 4.31
CA CYS A 135 17.93 1.02 5.34
C CYS A 135 17.81 1.53 6.78
N LEU A 136 17.93 2.83 7.02
CA LEU A 136 17.82 3.39 8.36
C LEU A 136 16.37 3.41 8.87
N PHE A 137 15.40 3.53 7.95
CA PHE A 137 14.00 3.72 8.31
C PHE A 137 13.05 2.68 7.71
N ASN A 138 13.43 1.99 6.64
CA ASN A 138 12.65 0.90 6.06
C ASN A 138 12.99 -0.42 6.77
N GLU A 139 12.20 -0.73 7.79
CA GLU A 139 12.40 -1.94 8.59
C GLU A 139 11.65 -3.15 8.02
N TRP A 140 10.49 -2.90 7.41
CA TRP A 140 9.59 -3.93 6.91
C TRP A 140 8.91 -3.49 5.62
N THR A 141 9.18 -4.23 4.54
CA THR A 141 8.51 -4.06 3.26
C THR A 141 7.68 -5.31 2.97
N TYR A 142 6.45 -5.15 2.49
CA TYR A 142 5.54 -6.24 2.10
C TYR A 142 5.16 -6.13 0.63
N ILE A 143 5.80 -6.93 -0.22
CA ILE A 143 5.54 -6.94 -1.65
C ILE A 143 4.87 -8.25 -2.04
N ILE A 144 3.64 -8.17 -2.55
CA ILE A 144 2.91 -9.33 -3.07
C ILE A 144 3.30 -9.56 -4.52
N ASN A 145 4.05 -10.61 -4.79
CA ASN A 145 4.28 -11.05 -6.16
C ASN A 145 3.04 -11.80 -6.68
N VAL A 146 2.27 -11.18 -7.57
CA VAL A 146 0.98 -11.72 -8.07
C VAL A 146 1.12 -12.90 -9.04
N TRP A 147 2.35 -13.30 -9.37
CA TRP A 147 2.65 -14.46 -10.21
C TRP A 147 3.02 -15.68 -9.38
N THR A 148 3.78 -15.47 -8.30
CA THR A 148 4.27 -16.53 -7.42
C THR A 148 3.48 -16.64 -6.11
N MET A 149 2.64 -15.66 -5.81
CA MET A 149 1.94 -15.48 -4.52
C MET A 149 2.88 -15.49 -3.32
N ARG A 150 4.09 -14.98 -3.51
CA ARG A 150 5.09 -14.81 -2.44
C ARG A 150 5.07 -13.38 -1.94
N CYS A 151 5.07 -13.23 -0.62
CA CYS A 151 5.33 -11.96 0.04
C CYS A 151 6.81 -11.86 0.39
N TRP A 152 7.46 -10.80 -0.06
CA TRP A 152 8.87 -10.54 0.23
C TRP A 152 9.00 -9.59 1.41
N ARG A 153 9.94 -9.90 2.30
CA ARG A 153 10.44 -8.99 3.32
C ARG A 153 11.80 -8.47 2.83
N CYS A 154 11.91 -7.17 2.57
CA CYS A 154 13.22 -6.56 2.41
C CYS A 154 13.72 -6.15 3.80
N THR A 155 14.84 -6.73 4.24
CA THR A 155 15.61 -6.21 5.38
C THR A 155 16.88 -5.57 4.83
N THR A 156 17.46 -4.65 5.58
CA THR A 156 18.73 -3.99 5.25
C THR A 156 19.87 -4.93 4.83
N GLU A 157 19.82 -6.20 5.23
CA GLU A 157 20.78 -7.25 4.85
C GLU A 157 20.54 -7.89 3.48
N SER A 158 19.39 -7.67 2.81
CA SER A 158 18.98 -8.40 1.59
C SER A 158 18.94 -7.54 0.32
N MET A 159 19.57 -6.35 0.31
CA MET A 159 19.58 -5.46 -0.86
C MET A 159 20.54 -5.90 -1.99
N THR A 160 21.34 -6.94 -1.79
CA THR A 160 22.01 -7.61 -2.91
C THR A 160 21.01 -8.54 -3.58
N ASP A 161 20.74 -8.25 -4.85
CA ASP A 161 19.94 -9.04 -5.79
C ASP A 161 19.95 -10.53 -5.43
N PRO A 162 18.80 -11.15 -5.07
CA PRO A 162 18.78 -12.58 -4.88
C PRO A 162 18.96 -13.20 -6.27
N THR A 163 20.22 -13.49 -6.59
CA THR A 163 20.64 -14.47 -7.61
C THR A 163 19.57 -15.57 -7.66
N PRO A 164 19.09 -16.02 -8.83
CA PRO A 164 18.04 -17.03 -8.91
C PRO A 164 18.45 -18.28 -8.11
N GLY A 165 17.98 -18.41 -6.88
CA GLY A 165 18.43 -19.43 -5.93
C GLY A 165 18.78 -18.96 -4.50
N ALA A 166 18.96 -17.67 -4.24
CA ALA A 166 19.22 -17.17 -2.88
C ALA A 166 17.91 -17.09 -2.09
N ALA A 167 17.75 -18.00 -1.12
CA ALA A 167 16.56 -18.09 -0.29
C ALA A 167 16.47 -16.93 0.71
N THR A 168 15.85 -15.82 0.32
CA THR A 168 15.14 -14.99 1.30
C THR A 168 13.88 -15.76 1.68
N HIS A 169 13.78 -16.24 2.92
CA HIS A 169 12.66 -17.08 3.39
C HIS A 169 11.30 -16.51 2.93
N PRO A 170 10.68 -17.10 1.89
CA PRO A 170 9.37 -16.64 1.46
C PRO A 170 8.38 -17.11 2.53
N TRP A 171 7.55 -16.19 3.01
CA TRP A 171 6.34 -16.61 3.72
C TRP A 171 5.46 -17.30 2.67
N SER A 172 5.52 -18.63 2.63
CA SER A 172 4.57 -19.41 1.84
C SER A 172 3.22 -19.29 2.52
N VAL A 173 2.25 -18.66 1.85
CA VAL A 173 0.85 -18.76 2.25
C VAL A 173 0.44 -20.21 1.97
N ARG A 174 0.53 -21.08 2.97
CA ARG A 174 -0.08 -22.40 2.90
C ARG A 174 -1.60 -22.20 2.96
N ARG A 175 -2.28 -22.77 1.96
CA ARG A 175 -3.74 -22.84 1.86
C ARG A 175 -4.32 -23.54 3.08
#